data_AF-A0A9Q1RJF3-F1
#
_entry.id   AF-A0A9Q1RJF3-F1
#
_cell.length_a   1.000
_cell.length_b   1.000
_cell.length_c   1.000
_cell.angle_alpha   90.00
_cell.angle_beta   90.00
_cell.angle_gamma   90.00
#
_symmetry.space_group_name_H-M   'P 1'
#
loop_
_entity.id
_entity.type
_entity.pdbx_description
1 polymer ?
#
loop_
_entity_poly.entity_id
_entity_poly.type
_entity_poly.pdbx_seq_one_letter_code
_entity_poly.pdbx_strand_id
1 'polypeptide(L)'
;MEKEDGDVLLVPPTNFSAVEDNCIYRSGLPLPSNFPFLQSLNLRSIIYLCPEAYPEENLEFLRINNIKLFQFGIDGTKEPSAMSSSAITEALKVITDVRNHPVLIHCKRGKHRTGCLVGCLRKLQNWCMSAVEEEYKHFAGTKWRDTDLKFLENYDVSCIRHCLESIIYRYYGSKKRRLQYCEETLQKPQMTSVL
;
A
#
# COMPACT_ATOMS: atom_id res chain seq x y z
N MET A 1 12.60 -23.32 34.83
CA MET A 1 12.95 -23.72 33.46
C MET A 1 13.02 -22.43 32.67
N GLU A 2 14.21 -21.84 32.64
CA GLU A 2 14.49 -20.66 31.83
C GLU A 2 14.34 -21.11 30.38
N LYS A 3 13.39 -20.53 29.65
CA LYS A 3 13.33 -20.70 28.20
C LYS A 3 14.52 -19.92 27.67
N GLU A 4 15.52 -20.64 27.17
CA GLU A 4 16.52 -20.08 26.28
C GLU A 4 15.78 -19.35 25.16
N ASP A 5 15.85 -18.02 25.18
CA ASP A 5 15.37 -17.16 24.11
C ASP A 5 16.37 -17.33 22.96
N GLY A 6 16.21 -18.43 22.22
CA GLY A 6 16.99 -18.70 21.02
C GLY A 6 16.73 -17.54 20.06
N ASP A 7 17.76 -16.72 19.84
CA ASP A 7 17.72 -15.51 19.00
C ASP A 7 17.03 -15.82 17.67
N VAL A 8 15.73 -15.49 17.59
CA VAL A 8 14.92 -15.80 16.42
C VAL A 8 15.40 -14.88 15.31
N LEU A 9 16.18 -15.41 14.37
CA LEU A 9 16.69 -14.66 13.23
C LEU A 9 15.52 -14.02 12.46
N LEU A 10 15.35 -12.70 12.63
CA LEU A 10 14.32 -11.93 11.96
C LEU A 10 14.77 -11.62 10.54
N VAL A 11 14.24 -12.38 9.57
CA VAL A 11 14.57 -12.21 8.16
C VAL A 11 13.50 -11.37 7.46
N PRO A 12 13.83 -10.15 6.98
CA PRO A 12 12.86 -9.34 6.25
C PRO A 12 12.51 -9.97 4.89
N PRO A 13 11.31 -9.70 4.34
CA PRO A 13 10.98 -10.09 2.99
C PRO A 13 11.94 -9.49 1.95
N THR A 14 12.02 -10.12 0.78
CA THR A 14 12.85 -9.60 -0.31
C THR A 14 12.51 -8.15 -0.65
N ASN A 15 13.52 -7.32 -0.92
CA ASN A 15 13.34 -5.90 -1.27
C ASN A 15 12.56 -5.07 -0.22
N PHE A 16 12.61 -5.48 1.05
CA PHE A 16 12.00 -4.74 2.15
C PHE A 16 12.71 -3.41 2.41
N SER A 17 11.93 -2.35 2.67
CA SER A 17 12.42 -1.06 3.14
C SER A 17 11.30 -0.26 3.80
N ALA A 18 11.64 0.65 4.71
CA ALA A 18 10.75 1.75 5.06
C ALA A 18 10.61 2.70 3.87
N VAL A 19 9.38 3.15 3.62
CA VAL A 19 9.06 4.27 2.72
C VAL A 19 8.86 5.52 3.56
N GLU A 20 8.12 5.38 4.66
CA GLU A 20 8.00 6.36 5.74
C GLU A 20 8.22 5.64 7.06
N ASP A 21 9.15 6.13 7.86
CA ASP A 21 9.56 5.48 9.11
C ASP A 21 8.38 5.24 10.04
N ASN A 22 8.32 4.03 10.59
CA ASN A 22 7.25 3.56 11.50
C ASN A 22 5.82 3.61 10.93
N CYS A 23 5.64 3.88 9.64
CA CYS A 23 4.33 4.22 9.07
C CYS A 23 4.02 3.44 7.78
N ILE A 24 4.93 3.44 6.81
CA ILE A 24 4.72 2.83 5.49
C ILE A 24 5.96 2.02 5.13
N TYR A 25 5.75 0.75 4.83
CA TYR A 25 6.79 -0.18 4.40
C TYR A 25 6.52 -0.67 2.98
N ARG A 26 7.58 -1.09 2.30
CA ARG A 26 7.51 -1.77 1.00
C ARG A 26 8.23 -3.10 1.04
N SER A 27 7.81 -4.06 0.22
CA SER A 27 8.58 -5.31 -0.01
C SER A 27 8.13 -6.07 -1.28
N GLY A 28 8.80 -7.20 -1.56
CA GLY A 28 8.28 -8.30 -2.38
C GLY A 28 7.30 -9.18 -1.62
N LEU A 29 6.86 -10.28 -2.23
CA LEU A 29 5.88 -11.17 -1.59
C LEU A 29 6.49 -11.79 -0.33
N PRO A 30 5.89 -11.59 0.87
CA PRO A 30 6.36 -12.24 2.08
C PRO A 30 6.22 -13.75 1.99
N LEU A 31 7.25 -14.46 2.46
CA LEU A 31 7.23 -15.91 2.67
C LEU A 31 7.01 -16.22 4.16
N PRO A 32 6.61 -17.45 4.52
CA PRO A 32 6.42 -17.84 5.92
C PRO A 32 7.64 -17.58 6.82
N SER A 33 8.86 -17.71 6.28
CA SER A 33 10.10 -17.38 6.99
C SER A 33 10.24 -15.90 7.36
N ASN A 34 9.45 -15.01 6.75
CA ASN A 34 9.45 -13.58 7.06
C ASN A 34 8.40 -13.19 8.11
N PHE A 35 7.48 -14.09 8.48
CA PHE A 35 6.38 -13.78 9.38
C PHE A 35 6.84 -13.29 10.77
N PRO A 36 7.88 -13.86 11.40
CA PRO A 36 8.40 -13.33 12.67
C PRO A 36 8.86 -11.87 12.55
N PHE A 37 9.54 -11.53 11.45
CA PHE A 37 9.93 -10.14 11.18
C PHE A 37 8.72 -9.23 10.93
N LEU A 38 7.71 -9.70 10.20
CA LEU A 38 6.50 -8.90 9.97
C LEU A 38 5.69 -8.67 11.26
N GLN A 39 5.73 -9.61 12.21
CA GLN A 39 5.12 -9.44 13.52
C GLN A 39 5.77 -8.30 14.31
N SER A 40 7.10 -8.16 14.25
CA SER A 40 7.79 -7.08 14.96
C SER A 40 7.43 -5.69 14.44
N LEU A 41 6.91 -5.58 13.21
CA LEU A 41 6.44 -4.32 12.64
C LEU A 41 5.05 -3.89 13.14
N ASN A 42 4.30 -4.78 13.80
CA ASN A 42 2.93 -4.54 14.26
C ASN A 42 2.03 -3.95 13.16
N LEU A 43 2.08 -4.54 11.96
CA LEU A 43 1.30 -4.08 10.81
C LEU A 43 -0.19 -4.11 11.13
N ARG A 44 -0.90 -3.07 10.69
CA ARG A 44 -2.36 -3.01 10.76
C ARG A 44 -3.00 -3.41 9.44
N SER A 45 -2.31 -3.15 8.33
CA SER A 45 -2.81 -3.52 7.01
C SER A 45 -1.71 -3.86 6.03
N ILE A 46 -2.11 -4.57 4.97
CA ILE A 46 -1.28 -4.89 3.81
C ILE A 46 -1.99 -4.46 2.54
N ILE A 47 -1.24 -3.83 1.64
CA ILE A 47 -1.66 -3.54 0.27
C ILE A 47 -0.96 -4.53 -0.67
N TYR A 48 -1.76 -5.37 -1.31
CA TYR A 48 -1.30 -6.37 -2.26
C TYR A 48 -1.69 -5.99 -3.69
N LEU A 49 -0.70 -5.80 -4.55
CA LEU A 49 -0.89 -5.21 -5.88
C LEU A 49 -1.00 -6.22 -7.02
N CYS A 50 -1.19 -7.51 -6.74
CA CYS A 50 -1.26 -8.52 -7.79
C CYS A 50 -2.69 -9.06 -7.96
N PRO A 51 -3.10 -9.41 -9.19
CA PRO A 51 -4.44 -9.93 -9.47
C PRO A 51 -4.63 -11.37 -8.98
N GLU A 52 -3.55 -12.13 -8.81
CA GLU A 52 -3.60 -13.52 -8.34
C GLU A 52 -4.14 -13.60 -6.90
N ALA A 53 -4.77 -14.71 -6.55
CA ALA A 53 -5.22 -14.93 -5.17
C ALA A 53 -4.06 -14.82 -4.16
N TYR A 54 -4.35 -14.29 -2.97
CA TYR A 54 -3.34 -14.21 -1.91
C TYR A 54 -3.05 -15.61 -1.36
N PRO A 55 -1.78 -15.99 -1.12
CA PRO A 55 -1.45 -17.33 -0.62
C PRO A 55 -2.15 -17.65 0.71
N GLU A 56 -2.64 -18.88 0.87
CA GLU A 56 -3.40 -19.31 2.05
C GLU A 56 -2.62 -19.16 3.37
N GLU A 57 -1.33 -19.52 3.37
CA GLU A 57 -0.46 -19.35 4.54
C GLU A 57 -0.35 -17.87 4.95
N ASN A 58 -0.26 -16.97 3.97
CA ASN A 58 -0.23 -15.54 4.24
C ASN A 58 -1.59 -15.05 4.76
N LEU A 59 -2.71 -15.52 4.18
CA LEU A 59 -4.05 -15.17 4.67
C LEU A 59 -4.25 -15.59 6.13
N GLU A 60 -3.79 -16.78 6.49
CA GLU A 60 -3.86 -17.27 7.86
C GLU A 60 -3.00 -16.43 8.81
N PHE A 61 -1.80 -16.04 8.38
CA PHE A 61 -0.97 -15.09 9.12
C PHE A 61 -1.69 -13.75 9.34
N LEU A 62 -2.35 -13.19 8.32
CA LEU A 62 -3.11 -11.95 8.47
C LEU A 62 -4.27 -12.10 9.45
N ARG A 63 -4.99 -13.24 9.39
CA ARG A 63 -6.11 -13.55 10.28
C ARG A 63 -5.67 -13.63 11.73
N ILE A 64 -4.59 -14.35 12.03
CA ILE A 64 -4.05 -14.51 13.39
C ILE A 64 -3.60 -13.17 13.97
N ASN A 65 -3.00 -12.30 13.16
CA ASN A 65 -2.44 -11.02 13.60
C ASN A 65 -3.42 -9.83 13.42
N ASN A 66 -4.68 -10.09 13.04
CA ASN A 66 -5.71 -9.07 12.78
C ASN A 66 -5.28 -7.99 11.76
N ILE A 67 -4.57 -8.40 10.72
CA ILE A 67 -4.07 -7.52 9.66
C ILE A 67 -5.09 -7.46 8.53
N LYS A 68 -5.50 -6.25 8.14
CA LYS A 68 -6.45 -6.05 7.04
C LYS A 68 -5.75 -6.13 5.67
N LEU A 69 -6.24 -6.97 4.76
CA LEU A 69 -5.77 -7.03 3.38
C LEU A 69 -6.57 -6.09 2.47
N PHE A 70 -5.86 -5.28 1.70
CA PHE A 70 -6.39 -4.50 0.58
C PHE A 70 -5.75 -5.00 -0.72
N GLN A 71 -6.54 -5.59 -1.61
CA GLN A 71 -6.04 -6.13 -2.87
C GLN A 71 -6.45 -5.23 -4.03
N PHE A 72 -5.46 -4.79 -4.81
CA PHE A 72 -5.65 -4.04 -6.05
C PHE A 72 -4.91 -4.75 -7.17
N GLY A 73 -5.65 -5.54 -7.97
CA GLY A 73 -5.07 -6.31 -9.06
C GLY A 73 -4.53 -5.41 -10.16
N ILE A 74 -3.21 -5.35 -10.31
CA ILE A 74 -2.52 -4.67 -11.42
C ILE A 74 -1.77 -5.72 -12.22
N ASP A 75 -2.01 -5.77 -13.53
CA ASP A 75 -1.39 -6.75 -14.41
C ASP A 75 0.13 -6.58 -14.44
N GLY A 76 0.84 -7.71 -14.42
CA GLY A 76 2.30 -7.75 -14.39
C GLY A 76 2.98 -7.60 -15.75
N THR A 77 2.19 -7.43 -16.81
CA THR A 77 2.67 -7.36 -18.20
C THR A 77 3.53 -6.11 -18.41
N LYS A 78 4.24 -6.05 -19.54
CA LYS A 78 5.03 -4.88 -19.94
C LYS A 78 4.22 -3.90 -20.78
N GLU A 79 2.93 -4.16 -20.96
CA GLU A 79 2.08 -3.32 -21.80
C GLU A 79 1.87 -1.96 -21.12
N PRO A 80 1.92 -0.84 -21.87
CA PRO A 80 1.72 0.50 -21.31
C PRO A 80 0.39 0.66 -20.54
N SER A 81 -0.64 -0.10 -20.91
CA SER A 81 -1.97 -0.08 -20.27
C SER A 81 -2.07 -0.96 -19.01
N ALA A 82 -1.03 -1.74 -18.67
CA ALA A 82 -1.07 -2.68 -17.54
C ALA A 82 -1.14 -1.96 -16.18
N MET A 83 -0.56 -0.75 -16.11
CA MET A 83 -0.58 0.07 -14.89
C MET A 83 -1.90 0.84 -14.80
N SER A 84 -2.85 0.32 -14.00
CA SER A 84 -4.14 0.95 -13.80
C SER A 84 -4.06 2.17 -12.89
N SER A 85 -4.27 3.37 -13.44
CA SER A 85 -4.36 4.63 -12.67
C SER A 85 -5.46 4.57 -11.61
N SER A 86 -6.57 3.88 -11.89
CA SER A 86 -7.66 3.70 -10.92
C SER A 86 -7.21 2.88 -9.72
N ALA A 87 -6.55 1.72 -9.96
CA ALA A 87 -6.02 0.88 -8.88
C ALA A 87 -4.98 1.61 -8.02
N ILE A 88 -4.09 2.39 -8.65
CA ILE A 88 -3.11 3.22 -7.93
C ILE A 88 -3.81 4.30 -7.09
N THR A 89 -4.85 4.93 -7.63
CA THR A 89 -5.64 5.96 -6.91
C THR A 89 -6.32 5.37 -5.67
N GLU A 90 -6.95 4.20 -5.80
CA GLU A 90 -7.59 3.53 -4.66
C GLU A 90 -6.56 3.07 -3.62
N ALA A 91 -5.40 2.56 -4.07
CA ALA A 91 -4.32 2.21 -3.16
C ALA A 91 -3.74 3.43 -2.43
N LEU A 92 -3.59 4.59 -3.11
CA LEU A 92 -3.18 5.84 -2.48
C LEU A 92 -4.19 6.31 -1.43
N LYS A 93 -5.50 6.18 -1.68
CA LYS A 93 -6.52 6.50 -0.68
C LYS A 93 -6.33 5.69 0.60
N VAL A 94 -6.05 4.38 0.48
CA VAL A 94 -5.74 3.51 1.62
C VAL A 94 -4.49 3.97 2.36
N ILE A 95 -3.43 4.34 1.64
CA ILE A 95 -2.17 4.85 2.21
C ILE A 95 -2.35 6.21 2.90
N THR A 96 -3.22 7.07 2.41
CA THR A 96 -3.44 8.40 3.02
C THR A 96 -4.32 8.35 4.26
N ASP A 97 -4.99 7.23 4.52
CA ASP A 97 -5.81 7.04 5.72
C ASP A 97 -4.97 6.48 6.87
N VAL A 98 -4.60 7.37 7.80
CA VAL A 98 -3.79 7.09 8.99
C VAL A 98 -4.29 5.91 9.83
N ARG A 99 -5.58 5.56 9.73
CA ARG A 99 -6.17 4.42 10.45
C ARG A 99 -5.72 3.07 9.91
N ASN A 100 -5.06 3.01 8.76
CA ASN A 100 -4.54 1.77 8.18
C ASN A 100 -3.08 1.49 8.57
N HIS A 101 -2.41 2.40 9.28
CA HIS A 101 -0.98 2.30 9.58
C HIS A 101 -0.68 1.54 10.89
N PRO A 102 0.48 0.87 10.98
CA PRO A 102 1.50 0.72 9.94
C PRO A 102 1.08 -0.18 8.77
N VAL A 103 1.42 0.20 7.54
CA VAL A 103 0.99 -0.50 6.32
C VAL A 103 2.19 -1.08 5.56
N LEU A 104 2.06 -2.31 5.05
CA LEU A 104 3.03 -2.91 4.13
C LEU A 104 2.47 -2.93 2.71
N ILE A 105 3.21 -2.34 1.77
CA ILE A 105 2.90 -2.38 0.33
C ILE A 105 3.76 -3.47 -0.31
N HIS A 106 3.15 -4.42 -1.02
CA HIS A 106 3.93 -5.36 -1.80
C HIS A 106 3.24 -5.83 -3.08
N CYS A 107 4.08 -6.33 -3.99
CA CYS A 107 3.66 -7.12 -5.12
C CYS A 107 4.48 -8.43 -5.12
N LYS A 108 4.67 -9.09 -6.27
CA LYS A 108 5.50 -10.30 -6.34
C LYS A 108 6.95 -10.07 -5.92
N ARG A 109 7.56 -8.96 -6.37
CA ARG A 109 9.00 -8.67 -6.18
C ARG A 109 9.30 -7.31 -5.57
N GLY A 110 8.27 -6.49 -5.30
CA GLY A 110 8.44 -5.16 -4.71
C GLY A 110 9.11 -4.12 -5.62
N LYS A 111 9.08 -4.34 -6.95
CA LYS A 111 9.79 -3.54 -7.95
C LYS A 111 8.86 -2.61 -8.72
N HIS A 112 8.14 -3.15 -9.71
CA HIS A 112 7.34 -2.39 -10.69
C HIS A 112 6.08 -1.79 -10.05
N ARG A 113 5.05 -2.59 -9.78
CA ARG A 113 3.77 -2.13 -9.22
C ARG A 113 3.93 -1.38 -7.90
N THR A 114 4.73 -1.94 -6.99
CA THR A 114 5.08 -1.31 -5.71
C THR A 114 5.85 -0.02 -5.92
N GLY A 115 6.81 0.01 -6.83
CA GLY A 115 7.60 1.20 -7.15
C GLY A 115 6.76 2.31 -7.77
N CYS A 116 5.80 1.98 -8.64
CA CYS A 116 4.87 2.96 -9.19
C CYS A 116 3.98 3.54 -8.09
N LEU A 117 3.41 2.72 -7.21
CA LEU A 117 2.58 3.22 -6.11
C LEU A 117 3.38 4.12 -5.15
N VAL A 118 4.58 3.68 -4.75
CA VAL A 118 5.48 4.49 -3.92
C VAL A 118 5.90 5.77 -4.64
N GLY A 119 6.21 5.72 -5.93
CA GLY A 119 6.54 6.90 -6.70
C GLY A 119 5.38 7.89 -6.80
N CYS A 120 4.14 7.42 -6.97
CA CYS A 120 2.96 8.29 -6.91
C CYS A 120 2.75 8.89 -5.51
N LEU A 121 3.07 8.15 -4.44
CA LEU A 121 3.09 8.70 -3.08
C LEU A 121 4.15 9.81 -2.95
N ARG A 122 5.36 9.62 -3.48
CA ARG A 122 6.41 10.66 -3.50
C ARG A 122 5.97 11.91 -4.26
N LYS A 123 5.30 11.75 -5.40
CA LYS A 123 4.67 12.87 -6.12
C LYS A 123 3.63 13.60 -5.27
N LEU A 124 2.81 12.87 -4.51
CA LEU A 124 1.85 13.48 -3.59
C LEU A 124 2.56 14.27 -2.48
N GLN A 125 3.68 13.74 -1.97
CA GLN A 125 4.61 14.39 -1.02
C GLN A 125 5.45 15.52 -1.65
N ASN A 126 5.17 15.91 -2.90
CA ASN A 126 5.81 17.02 -3.61
C ASN A 126 7.32 16.82 -3.89
N TRP A 127 7.77 15.57 -4.02
CA TRP A 127 9.11 15.27 -4.52
C TRP A 127 9.25 15.68 -5.99
N CYS A 128 10.45 16.11 -6.40
CA CYS A 128 10.73 16.35 -7.81
C CYS A 128 10.82 15.02 -8.59
N MET A 129 10.46 15.03 -9.87
CA MET A 129 10.43 13.80 -10.67
C MET A 129 11.78 13.07 -10.71
N SER A 130 12.90 13.78 -10.74
CA SER A 130 14.23 13.17 -10.72
C SER A 130 14.48 12.31 -9.46
N ALA A 131 14.04 12.78 -8.29
CA ALA A 131 14.17 12.02 -7.04
C ALA A 131 13.22 10.79 -7.02
N VAL A 132 12.01 10.95 -7.57
CA VAL A 132 11.05 9.84 -7.72
C VAL A 132 11.63 8.73 -8.61
N GLU A 133 12.21 9.11 -9.74
CA GLU A 133 12.84 8.17 -10.66
C GLU A 133 14.04 7.45 -10.04
N GLU A 134 14.88 8.17 -9.30
CA GLU A 134 16.05 7.61 -8.64
C GLU A 134 15.65 6.54 -7.61
N GLU A 135 14.68 6.84 -6.75
CA GLU A 135 14.15 5.88 -5.78
C GLU A 135 13.54 4.65 -6.49
N TYR A 136 12.74 4.87 -7.54
CA TYR A 136 12.18 3.77 -8.33
C TYR A 136 13.28 2.88 -8.94
N LYS A 137 14.27 3.48 -9.60
CA LYS A 137 15.38 2.77 -10.25
C LYS A 137 16.22 2.01 -9.23
N HIS A 138 16.45 2.59 -8.05
CA HIS A 138 17.16 1.93 -6.94
C HIS A 138 16.50 0.59 -6.58
N PHE A 139 15.19 0.58 -6.29
CA PHE A 139 14.48 -0.63 -5.90
C PHE A 139 14.20 -1.59 -7.06
N ALA A 140 14.02 -1.09 -8.27
CA ALA A 140 13.87 -1.94 -9.44
C ALA A 140 15.20 -2.61 -9.84
N GLY A 141 16.33 -1.96 -9.55
CA GLY A 141 17.67 -2.39 -9.94
C GLY A 141 17.80 -2.52 -11.45
N THR A 142 18.54 -3.54 -11.92
CA THR A 142 18.73 -3.83 -13.36
C THR A 142 17.45 -4.17 -14.13
N LYS A 143 16.30 -4.28 -13.46
CA LYS A 143 15.01 -4.63 -14.05
C LYS A 143 14.02 -3.47 -14.06
N TRP A 144 14.48 -2.22 -13.96
CA TRP A 144 13.63 -1.04 -14.14
C TRP A 144 12.99 -1.02 -15.53
N ARG A 145 11.84 -0.37 -15.67
CA ARG A 145 11.07 -0.31 -16.91
C ARG A 145 10.78 1.13 -17.30
N ASP A 146 11.01 1.46 -18.56
CA ASP A 146 10.66 2.76 -19.14
C ASP A 146 9.14 3.03 -19.10
N THR A 147 8.32 1.99 -19.22
CA THR A 147 6.85 2.07 -19.12
C THR A 147 6.40 2.56 -17.73
N ASP A 148 7.10 2.15 -16.68
CA ASP A 148 6.77 2.55 -15.31
C ASP A 148 7.14 4.02 -15.06
N LEU A 149 8.26 4.48 -15.65
CA LEU A 149 8.68 5.89 -15.58
C LEU A 149 7.69 6.79 -16.32
N LYS A 150 7.30 6.41 -17.54
CA LYS A 150 6.27 7.12 -18.30
C LYS A 150 4.94 7.15 -17.56
N PHE A 151 4.57 6.08 -16.87
CA PHE A 151 3.39 6.07 -16.02
C PHE A 151 3.53 7.10 -14.87
N LEU A 152 4.66 7.08 -14.17
CA LEU A 152 4.95 8.01 -13.07
C LEU A 152 4.93 9.47 -13.52
N GLU A 153 5.49 9.79 -14.67
CA GLU A 153 5.45 11.15 -15.25
C GLU A 153 4.01 11.60 -15.49
N ASN A 154 3.21 10.76 -16.17
CA ASN A 154 1.86 11.10 -16.61
C ASN A 154 0.79 11.01 -15.51
N TYR A 155 1.04 10.29 -14.41
CA TYR A 155 0.04 10.13 -13.35
C TYR A 155 -0.20 11.44 -12.59
N ASP A 156 -1.39 12.01 -12.68
CA ASP A 156 -1.75 13.24 -11.99
C ASP A 156 -2.25 12.98 -10.56
N VAL A 157 -1.55 13.56 -9.57
CA VAL A 157 -1.90 13.50 -8.15
C VAL A 157 -2.79 14.67 -7.70
N SER A 158 -3.07 15.62 -8.59
CA SER A 158 -3.76 16.88 -8.24
C SER A 158 -5.14 16.63 -7.65
N CYS A 159 -5.91 15.68 -8.18
CA CYS A 159 -7.23 15.36 -7.65
C CYS A 159 -7.17 14.91 -6.18
N ILE A 160 -6.27 13.97 -5.85
CA ILE A 160 -6.07 13.49 -4.47
C ILE A 160 -5.61 14.64 -3.57
N ARG A 161 -4.65 15.45 -4.04
CA ARG A 161 -4.16 16.62 -3.30
C ARG A 161 -5.28 17.59 -2.94
N HIS A 162 -6.08 18.01 -3.93
CA HIS A 162 -7.20 18.92 -3.72
C HIS A 162 -8.25 18.32 -2.76
N CYS A 163 -8.53 17.02 -2.83
CA CYS A 163 -9.42 16.36 -1.89
C CYS A 163 -8.88 16.41 -0.45
N LEU A 164 -7.59 16.11 -0.25
CA LEU A 164 -6.96 16.15 1.08
C LEU A 164 -6.92 17.58 1.63
N GLU A 165 -6.51 18.56 0.81
CA GLU A 165 -6.52 19.97 1.18
C GLU A 165 -7.93 20.44 1.56
N SER A 166 -8.95 20.07 0.78
CA SER A 166 -10.35 20.38 1.10
C SER A 166 -10.80 19.79 2.44
N ILE A 167 -10.38 18.56 2.78
CA ILE A 167 -10.65 17.96 4.10
C ILE A 167 -9.95 18.76 5.21
N ILE A 168 -8.67 19.10 4.99
CA ILE A 168 -7.84 19.84 5.95
C ILE A 168 -8.42 21.25 6.19
N TYR A 169 -8.73 22.01 5.14
CA TYR A 169 -9.32 23.34 5.27
C TYR A 169 -10.71 23.30 5.90
N ARG A 170 -11.55 22.31 5.59
CA ARG A 170 -12.83 22.10 6.29
C ARG A 170 -12.64 21.82 7.78
N TYR A 171 -11.61 21.05 8.14
CA TYR A 171 -11.28 20.79 9.54
C TYR A 171 -10.86 22.07 10.28
N TYR A 172 -9.97 22.88 9.69
CA TYR A 172 -9.52 24.14 10.29
C TYR A 172 -10.61 25.21 10.35
N GLY A 173 -11.52 25.26 9.37
CA GLY A 173 -12.64 26.19 9.34
C GLY A 173 -13.80 25.82 10.28
N SER A 174 -13.87 24.57 10.75
CA SER A 174 -14.98 24.10 11.59
C SER A 174 -14.71 24.31 13.08
N LYS A 175 -15.55 25.09 13.76
CA LYS A 175 -15.50 25.29 15.23
C LYS A 175 -15.75 24.01 16.04
N LYS A 176 -16.12 22.90 15.38
CA LYS A 176 -16.29 21.57 15.98
C LYS A 176 -15.12 20.67 15.56
N ARG A 177 -14.26 20.33 16.52
CA ARG A 177 -13.07 19.46 16.34
C ARG A 177 -13.43 17.98 16.17
N ARG A 178 -14.28 17.63 15.20
CA ARG A 178 -14.57 16.22 14.89
C ARG A 178 -14.90 16.08 13.41
N LEU A 179 -14.10 15.27 12.72
CA LEU A 179 -14.41 14.81 11.36
C LEU A 179 -15.68 13.95 11.45
N GLN A 180 -16.79 14.50 10.96
CA GLN A 180 -18.05 13.77 10.79
C GLN A 180 -18.13 13.41 9.30
N TYR A 181 -17.91 12.14 8.99
CA TYR A 181 -18.11 11.65 7.63
C TYR A 181 -19.57 11.23 7.48
N CYS A 182 -20.25 11.74 6.43
CA CYS A 182 -21.46 11.10 5.95
C CYS A 182 -21.04 9.75 5.37
N GLU A 183 -21.54 8.65 5.94
CA GLU A 183 -21.61 7.41 5.19
C GLU A 183 -22.51 7.69 3.99
N GLU A 184 -21.97 7.62 2.78
CA GLU A 184 -22.81 7.44 1.60
C GLU A 184 -23.52 6.11 1.78
N THR A 185 -24.79 6.17 2.17
CA THR A 185 -25.70 5.04 2.18
C THR A 185 -25.86 4.56 0.74
N LEU A 186 -24.95 3.70 0.29
CA LEU A 186 -25.24 2.76 -0.78
C LEU A 186 -26.46 1.96 -0.32
N GLN A 187 -27.60 2.22 -0.95
CA GLN A 187 -28.82 1.44 -0.76
C GLN A 187 -28.46 -0.03 -0.93
N LYS A 188 -28.42 -0.78 0.17
CA LYS A 188 -28.39 -2.24 0.12
C LYS A 188 -29.69 -2.69 -0.55
N PRO A 189 -29.66 -3.49 -1.62
CA PRO A 189 -30.85 -4.15 -2.11
C PRO A 189 -31.39 -5.06 -1.00
N GLN A 190 -32.68 -4.92 -0.70
CA GLN A 190 -33.39 -5.76 0.26
C GLN A 190 -33.33 -7.21 -0.23
N MET A 191 -32.58 -8.06 0.49
CA MET A 191 -32.75 -9.50 0.37
C MET A 191 -33.90 -9.91 1.30
N THR A 192 -35.02 -10.26 0.68
CA THR A 192 -36.17 -10.90 1.31
C THR A 192 -35.72 -12.24 1.89
N SER A 193 -35.77 -12.37 3.21
CA SER A 193 -35.71 -13.67 3.89
C SER A 193 -37.04 -14.38 3.64
N VAL A 194 -37.03 -15.41 2.81
CA VAL A 194 -38.06 -16.44 2.83
C VAL A 194 -37.44 -17.64 3.53
N LEU A 195 -38.17 -18.13 4.54
CA LEU A 195 -37.92 -19.23 5.47
C LEU A 195 -36.89 -20.29 5.05
#